data_AF-A0A0C5VIY1-F1
#
_entry.id   AF-A0A0C5VIY1-F1
#
_cell.length_a   1.000
_cell.length_b   1.000
_cell.length_c   1.000
_cell.angle_alpha   90.00
_cell.angle_beta   90.00
_cell.angle_gamma   90.00
#
_symmetry.space_group_name_H-M   'P 1'
#
loop_
_entity.id
_entity.type
_entity.pdbx_description
1 polymer ?
#
loop_
_entity_poly.entity_id
_entity_poly.type
_entity_poly.pdbx_seq_one_letter_code
_entity_poly.pdbx_strand_id
1 'polypeptide(L)'
;MSVVVATLVGCSNKPRMYEAEQDKTIVLPDGVALNIDDQHIIPKGDSWPVELKRAAADIRPPISTDRNNREIVLKRDGNENPLLSIKDNFDSVWEDVVAAGSRAYGVTDINRTQGIIFLNYYDTDDGSQKKHWFFGRKIKGQFRLSLFSTTEDVQVSVQTDSDELASKETAEKILTVIESELRR
;
A
#
# COMPACT_ATOMS: atom_id res chain seq x y z
N MET A 1 44.31 -21.38 -2.46
CA MET A 1 43.04 -21.49 -1.71
C MET A 1 41.94 -20.90 -2.56
N SER A 2 40.78 -21.55 -2.53
CA SER A 2 39.86 -21.69 -3.64
C SER A 2 39.11 -20.43 -4.06
N VAL A 3 38.95 -20.31 -5.38
CA VAL A 3 38.00 -19.44 -6.06
C VAL A 3 36.61 -20.06 -5.94
N VAL A 4 35.62 -19.28 -5.49
CA VAL A 4 34.21 -19.59 -5.70
C VAL A 4 33.58 -18.38 -6.39
N VAL A 5 33.23 -18.58 -7.66
CA VAL A 5 32.45 -17.67 -8.48
C VAL A 5 30.98 -18.01 -8.29
N ALA A 6 30.18 -17.05 -7.85
CA ALA A 6 28.72 -17.11 -7.99
C ALA A 6 28.28 -15.97 -8.90
N THR A 7 28.02 -16.32 -10.16
CA THR A 7 27.39 -15.49 -11.17
C THR A 7 25.92 -15.25 -10.84
N LEU A 8 25.49 -14.00 -10.82
CA LEU A 8 24.15 -13.63 -11.28
C LEU A 8 24.27 -12.52 -12.33
N VAL A 9 23.70 -12.86 -13.48
CA VAL A 9 23.76 -12.15 -14.76
C VAL A 9 22.97 -10.84 -14.65
N GLY A 10 23.69 -9.73 -14.58
CA GLY A 10 23.16 -8.41 -14.92
C GLY A 10 23.28 -8.21 -16.43
N CYS A 11 22.14 -8.02 -17.11
CA CYS A 11 22.14 -7.54 -18.49
C CYS A 11 22.65 -6.09 -18.52
N SER A 12 23.95 -5.95 -18.80
CA SER A 12 24.64 -4.93 -19.62
C SER A 12 23.88 -3.61 -19.89
N ASN A 13 24.46 -2.41 -19.72
CA ASN A 13 25.65 -2.01 -20.47
C ASN A 13 26.31 -0.72 -19.92
N LYS A 14 27.64 -0.79 -19.71
CA LYS A 14 28.67 0.27 -19.57
C LYS A 14 28.86 0.99 -18.22
N PRO A 15 29.92 0.66 -17.45
CA PRO A 15 30.45 1.54 -16.41
C PRO A 15 31.37 2.63 -17.00
N ARG A 16 31.12 3.88 -16.61
CA ARG A 16 32.02 5.03 -16.82
C ARG A 16 33.05 4.99 -15.70
N MET A 17 34.32 4.76 -16.03
CA MET A 17 35.43 4.85 -15.08
C MET A 17 35.67 6.32 -14.74
N TYR A 18 35.73 6.65 -13.46
CA TYR A 18 36.42 7.85 -12.97
C TYR A 18 37.61 7.39 -12.14
N GLU A 19 38.78 7.85 -12.56
CA GLU A 19 40.08 7.63 -11.95
C GLU A 19 40.21 8.57 -10.74
N ALA A 20 40.48 8.03 -9.55
CA ALA A 20 40.65 8.83 -8.35
C ALA A 20 42.06 9.42 -8.33
N GLU A 21 42.15 10.74 -8.49
CA GLU A 21 43.39 11.50 -8.33
C GLU A 21 43.81 11.54 -6.85
N GLN A 22 45.10 11.36 -6.57
CA GLN A 22 45.63 11.19 -5.22
C GLN A 22 45.54 12.48 -4.39
N ASP A 23 44.95 12.34 -3.20
CA ASP A 23 44.65 13.37 -2.22
C ASP A 23 45.91 14.07 -1.66
N LYS A 24 45.88 15.40 -1.61
CA LYS A 24 47.01 16.27 -1.21
C LYS A 24 46.74 16.83 0.19
N THR A 25 47.25 16.15 1.22
CA THR A 25 47.12 16.61 2.61
C THR A 25 48.21 17.63 2.96
N ILE A 26 47.82 18.80 3.48
CA ILE A 26 48.74 19.75 4.11
C ILE A 26 48.65 19.57 5.63
N VAL A 27 49.78 19.31 6.30
CA VAL A 27 49.88 19.07 7.75
C VAL A 27 50.34 20.34 8.45
N LEU A 28 49.58 20.80 9.44
CA LEU A 28 49.97 21.87 10.37
C LEU A 28 50.59 21.26 11.65
N PRO A 29 51.50 21.99 12.35
CA PRO A 29 52.39 21.43 13.36
C PRO A 29 51.73 21.02 14.69
N ASP A 30 50.42 21.18 14.84
CA ASP A 30 49.63 20.74 16.00
C ASP A 30 48.81 19.47 15.74
N GLY A 31 49.00 18.83 14.57
CA GLY A 31 48.41 17.52 14.27
C GLY A 31 46.93 17.56 13.90
N VAL A 32 46.36 18.74 13.64
CA VAL A 32 45.00 18.88 13.12
C VAL A 32 45.04 18.88 11.60
N ALA A 33 44.45 17.85 10.98
CA ALA A 33 44.12 17.86 9.56
C ALA A 33 42.69 18.36 9.40
N LEU A 34 42.52 19.54 8.80
CA LEU A 34 41.20 20.03 8.37
C LEU A 34 40.95 19.53 6.96
N ASN A 35 40.00 18.60 6.83
CA ASN A 35 39.44 18.25 5.53
C ASN A 35 38.36 19.28 5.21
N ILE A 36 38.67 20.19 4.29
CA ILE A 36 37.76 21.25 3.86
C ILE A 36 36.91 20.66 2.73
N ASP A 37 35.90 19.87 3.09
CA ASP A 37 34.69 19.66 2.31
C ASP A 37 33.60 19.13 3.27
N ASP A 38 32.91 20.10 3.89
CA ASP A 38 31.60 20.00 4.55
C ASP A 38 30.61 19.26 3.62
N GLN A 39 29.79 18.27 4.01
CA GLN A 39 29.16 17.95 5.27
C GLN A 39 28.89 16.44 5.24
N HIS A 40 29.28 15.70 6.28
CA HIS A 40 28.68 14.45 6.79
C HIS A 40 29.75 13.73 7.61
N ILE A 41 29.65 13.83 8.94
CA ILE A 41 30.48 13.06 9.86
C ILE A 41 29.95 11.63 9.83
N ILE A 42 30.61 10.71 9.12
CA ILE A 42 30.36 9.28 9.26
C ILE A 42 31.27 8.76 10.38
N PRO A 43 30.75 8.40 11.56
CA PRO A 43 31.58 7.79 12.59
C PRO A 43 32.05 6.41 12.12
N LYS A 44 33.37 6.25 11.91
CA LYS A 44 34.02 4.94 11.81
C LYS A 44 34.19 4.37 13.23
N GLY A 45 33.38 3.40 13.59
CA GLY A 45 33.56 2.60 14.81
C GLY A 45 32.27 1.96 15.29
N ASP A 46 32.36 0.73 15.81
CA ASP A 46 31.28 -0.17 16.25
C ASP A 46 30.39 0.34 17.41
N SER A 47 30.36 1.64 17.66
CA SER A 47 29.52 2.26 18.68
C SER A 47 28.26 2.83 18.07
N TRP A 48 27.35 1.96 17.63
CA TRP A 48 25.96 2.37 17.48
C TRP A 48 25.40 2.75 18.85
N PRO A 49 24.82 3.95 19.05
CA PRO A 49 24.13 4.28 20.29
C PRO A 49 23.05 3.25 20.58
N VAL A 50 22.92 2.84 21.85
CA VAL A 50 21.95 1.83 22.34
C VAL A 50 20.52 2.19 21.92
N GLU A 51 20.23 3.47 21.74
CA GLU A 51 18.99 4.03 21.18
C GLU A 51 18.58 3.38 19.83
N LEU A 52 19.54 3.20 18.90
CA LEU A 52 19.28 2.66 17.57
C LEU A 52 19.07 1.14 17.57
N LYS A 53 19.64 0.44 18.55
CA LYS A 53 19.43 -1.01 18.73
C LYS A 53 18.02 -1.32 19.24
N ARG A 54 17.43 -0.42 20.04
CA ARG A 54 16.02 -0.53 20.47
C ARG A 54 15.05 -0.24 19.33
N ALA A 55 15.34 0.75 18.48
CA ALA A 55 14.52 1.05 17.31
C ALA A 55 14.46 -0.13 16.30
N ALA A 56 15.52 -0.94 16.21
CA ALA A 56 15.54 -2.13 15.37
C ALA A 56 14.76 -3.33 15.94
N ALA A 57 14.52 -3.36 17.26
CA ALA A 57 13.75 -4.43 17.92
C ALA A 57 12.23 -4.22 17.86
N ASP A 58 11.79 -2.99 17.59
CA ASP A 58 10.38 -2.61 17.41
C ASP A 58 9.93 -2.62 15.93
N ILE A 59 10.76 -3.17 15.04
CA ILE A 59 10.38 -3.38 13.64
C ILE A 59 9.33 -4.49 13.62
N ARG A 60 8.06 -4.08 13.72
CA ARG A 60 6.92 -4.94 13.40
C ARG A 60 7.18 -5.55 12.02
N PRO A 61 6.88 -6.85 11.83
CA PRO A 61 7.05 -7.45 10.52
C PRO A 61 6.29 -6.59 9.50
N PRO A 62 6.90 -6.25 8.35
CA PRO A 62 6.17 -5.55 7.31
C PRO A 62 4.94 -6.39 6.97
N ILE A 63 3.77 -5.74 6.91
CA ILE A 63 2.57 -6.36 6.35
C ILE A 63 3.00 -7.00 5.01
N SER A 64 2.70 -8.29 4.83
CA SER A 64 3.16 -9.02 3.64
C SER A 64 2.60 -8.35 2.39
N THR A 65 3.47 -7.80 1.56
CA THR A 65 3.14 -7.06 0.32
C THR A 65 2.85 -7.97 -0.86
N ASP A 66 2.73 -9.29 -0.65
CA ASP A 66 2.33 -10.22 -1.71
C ASP A 66 0.82 -10.08 -1.98
N ARG A 67 0.48 -9.23 -2.96
CA ARG A 67 -0.91 -9.00 -3.40
C ARG A 67 -1.64 -10.30 -3.78
N ASN A 68 -0.91 -11.36 -4.17
CA ASN A 68 -1.52 -12.63 -4.59
C ASN A 68 -1.87 -13.56 -3.42
N ASN A 69 -1.33 -13.29 -2.23
CA ASN A 69 -1.54 -14.12 -1.03
C ASN A 69 -1.96 -13.28 0.18
N ARG A 70 -2.72 -12.20 -0.06
CA ARG A 70 -3.30 -11.41 1.02
C ARG A 70 -4.56 -12.05 1.56
N GLU A 71 -4.73 -11.94 2.87
CA GLU A 71 -5.94 -12.38 3.55
C GLU A 71 -7.05 -11.34 3.34
N ILE A 72 -8.14 -11.76 2.71
CA ILE A 72 -9.36 -10.96 2.54
C ILE A 72 -10.47 -11.71 3.27
N VAL A 73 -11.16 -11.05 4.20
CA VAL A 73 -12.24 -11.68 4.98
C VAL A 73 -13.41 -10.71 5.11
N LEU A 74 -14.58 -11.15 4.68
CA LEU A 74 -15.84 -10.48 5.01
C LEU A 74 -16.20 -10.81 6.47
N LYS A 75 -16.24 -9.79 7.32
CA LYS A 75 -16.53 -9.87 8.75
C LYS A 75 -17.75 -9.01 9.08
N ARG A 76 -18.19 -9.08 10.33
CA ARG A 76 -19.18 -8.15 10.89
C ARG A 76 -18.56 -7.38 12.05
N ASP A 77 -18.88 -6.09 12.17
CA ASP A 77 -18.49 -5.28 13.34
C ASP A 77 -19.28 -5.68 14.60
N GLY A 78 -19.03 -4.97 15.72
CA GLY A 78 -19.75 -5.19 16.98
C GLY A 78 -21.25 -4.91 16.93
N ASN A 79 -21.74 -4.26 15.86
CA ASN A 79 -23.15 -3.94 15.61
C ASN A 79 -23.74 -4.80 14.47
N GLU A 80 -23.02 -5.85 14.07
CA GLU A 80 -23.29 -6.77 12.97
C GLU A 80 -23.32 -6.16 11.57
N ASN A 81 -22.76 -4.98 11.37
CA ASN A 81 -22.62 -4.37 10.05
C ASN A 81 -21.49 -5.08 9.30
N PRO A 82 -21.70 -5.45 8.03
CA PRO A 82 -20.68 -6.12 7.25
C PRO A 82 -19.52 -5.17 6.93
N LEU A 83 -18.30 -5.68 7.04
CA LEU A 83 -17.06 -5.00 6.68
C LEU A 83 -16.11 -5.97 6.01
N LEU A 84 -15.27 -5.48 5.11
CA LEU A 84 -14.21 -6.26 4.49
C LEU A 84 -12.88 -5.94 5.16
N SER A 85 -12.21 -6.97 5.71
CA SER A 85 -10.91 -6.88 6.36
C SER A 85 -9.86 -7.42 5.39
N ILE A 86 -8.89 -6.58 5.01
CA ILE A 86 -7.85 -6.90 4.03
C ILE A 86 -6.48 -6.71 4.67
N LYS A 87 -5.74 -7.81 4.82
CA LYS A 87 -4.40 -7.80 5.43
C LYS A 87 -3.34 -7.38 4.42
N ASP A 88 -3.26 -6.09 4.18
CA ASP A 88 -2.27 -5.44 3.32
C ASP A 88 -2.10 -3.96 3.74
N ASN A 89 -1.14 -3.25 3.17
CA ASN A 89 -0.96 -1.82 3.42
C ASN A 89 -2.08 -1.00 2.76
N PHE A 90 -2.38 0.18 3.33
CA PHE A 90 -3.44 1.06 2.83
C PHE A 90 -3.27 1.42 1.36
N ASP A 91 -2.05 1.69 0.91
CA ASP A 91 -1.80 2.16 -0.46
C ASP A 91 -2.15 1.09 -1.51
N SER A 92 -1.76 -0.16 -1.27
CA SER A 92 -2.11 -1.32 -2.11
C SER A 92 -3.62 -1.57 -2.09
N VAL A 93 -4.23 -1.59 -0.89
CA VAL A 93 -5.68 -1.85 -0.76
C VAL A 93 -6.48 -0.76 -1.44
N TRP A 94 -6.08 0.50 -1.29
CA TRP A 94 -6.73 1.64 -1.92
C TRP A 94 -6.81 1.47 -3.44
N GLU A 95 -5.68 1.22 -4.08
CA GLU A 95 -5.62 1.04 -5.54
C GLU A 95 -6.51 -0.11 -6.01
N ASP A 96 -6.45 -1.24 -5.30
CA ASP A 96 -7.17 -2.44 -5.69
C ASP A 96 -8.68 -2.29 -5.46
N VAL A 97 -9.10 -1.62 -4.38
CA VAL A 97 -10.52 -1.34 -4.11
C VAL A 97 -11.08 -0.32 -5.10
N VAL A 98 -10.32 0.72 -5.47
CA VAL A 98 -10.71 1.65 -6.54
C VAL A 98 -10.89 0.89 -7.87
N ALA A 99 -9.95 0.02 -8.21
CA ALA A 99 -10.03 -0.79 -9.43
C ALA A 99 -11.21 -1.79 -9.40
N ALA A 100 -11.48 -2.43 -8.25
CA ALA A 100 -12.61 -3.31 -8.06
C ALA A 100 -13.95 -2.55 -8.17
N GLY A 101 -14.08 -1.41 -7.48
CA GLY A 101 -15.25 -0.55 -7.54
C GLY A 101 -15.52 -0.03 -8.95
N SER A 102 -14.46 0.39 -9.67
CA SER A 102 -14.59 0.84 -11.06
C SER A 102 -15.08 -0.27 -11.99
N ARG A 103 -14.71 -1.52 -11.75
CA ARG A 103 -15.16 -2.67 -12.54
C ARG A 103 -16.60 -3.09 -12.22
N ALA A 104 -16.98 -3.03 -10.94
CA ALA A 104 -18.25 -3.56 -10.46
C ALA A 104 -19.41 -2.54 -10.46
N TYR A 105 -19.14 -1.31 -10.05
CA TYR A 105 -20.16 -0.31 -9.70
C TYR A 105 -19.95 1.05 -10.38
N GLY A 106 -18.80 1.29 -11.00
CA GLY A 106 -18.49 2.59 -11.56
C GLY A 106 -18.24 3.62 -10.44
N VAL A 107 -17.09 4.26 -10.53
CA VAL A 107 -16.64 5.22 -9.52
C VAL A 107 -17.02 6.62 -10.00
N THR A 108 -17.70 7.38 -9.15
CA THR A 108 -18.08 8.78 -9.44
C THR A 108 -17.03 9.76 -8.95
N ASP A 109 -16.45 9.50 -7.78
CA ASP A 109 -15.43 10.34 -7.16
C ASP A 109 -14.60 9.52 -6.16
N ILE A 110 -13.39 9.99 -5.87
CA ILE A 110 -12.47 9.38 -4.91
C ILE A 110 -11.75 10.43 -4.09
N ASN A 111 -11.66 10.19 -2.78
CA ASN A 111 -10.84 10.97 -1.86
C ASN A 111 -9.90 10.05 -1.08
N ARG A 112 -8.65 9.93 -1.54
CA ARG A 112 -7.63 9.09 -0.91
C ARG A 112 -7.31 9.54 0.51
N THR A 113 -7.25 10.85 0.74
CA THR A 113 -6.92 11.41 2.07
C THR A 113 -7.95 11.04 3.12
N GLN A 114 -9.23 11.00 2.73
CA GLN A 114 -10.32 10.60 3.62
C GLN A 114 -10.61 9.10 3.57
N GLY A 115 -10.00 8.35 2.66
CA GLY A 115 -10.31 6.93 2.47
C GLY A 115 -11.70 6.69 1.86
N ILE A 116 -12.22 7.61 1.03
CA ILE A 116 -13.61 7.54 0.53
C ILE A 116 -13.65 7.28 -0.97
N ILE A 117 -14.46 6.31 -1.40
CA ILE A 117 -14.72 6.01 -2.82
C ILE A 117 -16.23 6.07 -3.05
N PHE A 118 -16.69 6.97 -3.92
CA PHE A 118 -18.10 7.08 -4.28
C PHE A 118 -18.44 6.15 -5.46
N LEU A 119 -19.51 5.39 -5.31
CA LEU A 119 -19.95 4.34 -6.22
C LEU A 119 -21.40 4.56 -6.67
N ASN A 120 -21.69 4.19 -7.92
CA ASN A 120 -23.06 4.06 -8.39
C ASN A 120 -23.56 2.62 -8.22
N TYR A 121 -24.70 2.44 -7.56
CA TYR A 121 -25.36 1.15 -7.51
C TYR A 121 -26.41 1.07 -8.60
N TYR A 122 -26.33 0.06 -9.45
CA TYR A 122 -27.26 -0.17 -10.56
C TYR A 122 -28.21 -1.31 -10.24
N ASP A 123 -29.39 -1.26 -10.86
CA ASP A 123 -30.33 -2.38 -10.80
C ASP A 123 -29.75 -3.59 -11.53
N THR A 124 -29.50 -4.68 -10.81
CA THR A 124 -29.17 -5.99 -11.37
C THR A 124 -30.45 -6.83 -11.42
N ASP A 125 -31.46 -6.35 -12.15
CA ASP A 125 -32.69 -7.13 -12.38
C ASP A 125 -32.50 -8.15 -13.51
N ASP A 126 -31.37 -8.11 -14.19
CA ASP A 126 -30.95 -9.10 -15.16
C ASP A 126 -29.67 -9.78 -14.64
N GLY A 127 -29.72 -11.09 -14.45
CA GLY A 127 -28.60 -11.95 -14.03
C GLY A 127 -27.43 -11.99 -15.03
N SER A 128 -27.11 -10.88 -15.68
CA SER A 128 -25.99 -10.70 -16.57
C SER A 128 -24.77 -10.30 -15.75
N GLN A 129 -23.97 -11.30 -15.41
CA GLN A 129 -22.53 -11.14 -15.11
C GLN A 129 -21.76 -10.71 -16.37
N LYS A 130 -22.21 -9.63 -17.04
CA LYS A 130 -21.52 -9.09 -18.19
C LYS A 130 -20.72 -7.88 -17.76
N LYS A 131 -19.43 -8.14 -17.54
CA LYS A 131 -18.31 -7.20 -17.65
C LYS A 131 -18.42 -6.44 -18.96
N HIS A 132 -19.23 -5.39 -19.07
CA HIS A 132 -19.10 -4.39 -20.12
C HIS A 132 -20.03 -3.23 -19.80
N TRP A 133 -19.42 -2.09 -19.44
CA TRP A 133 -19.94 -0.74 -19.73
C TRP A 133 -21.31 -0.38 -19.13
N PHE A 134 -21.31 0.40 -18.05
CA PHE A 134 -22.49 0.87 -17.31
C PHE A 134 -23.52 1.70 -18.11
N PHE A 135 -23.29 1.96 -19.40
CA PHE A 135 -24.12 2.89 -20.14
C PHE A 135 -25.44 2.22 -20.51
N GLY A 136 -26.53 2.86 -20.06
CA GLY A 136 -27.90 2.37 -20.23
C GLY A 136 -28.49 1.76 -18.96
N ARG A 137 -27.70 1.52 -17.90
CA ARG A 137 -28.22 1.07 -16.61
C ARG A 137 -28.76 2.25 -15.80
N LYS A 138 -29.95 2.09 -15.22
CA LYS A 138 -30.51 3.06 -14.27
C LYS A 138 -29.78 2.93 -12.93
N ILE A 139 -29.30 4.06 -12.41
CA ILE A 139 -28.73 4.15 -11.07
C ILE A 139 -29.89 4.00 -10.07
N LYS A 140 -29.79 3.00 -9.19
CA LYS A 140 -30.71 2.71 -8.08
C LYS A 140 -30.35 3.51 -6.83
N GLY A 141 -29.07 3.80 -6.63
CA GLY A 141 -28.59 4.58 -5.50
C GLY A 141 -27.11 4.92 -5.62
N GLN A 142 -26.64 5.80 -4.74
CA GLN A 142 -25.23 6.13 -4.59
C GLN A 142 -24.77 5.68 -3.21
N PHE A 143 -23.57 5.10 -3.16
CA PHE A 143 -22.96 4.62 -1.93
C PHE A 143 -21.53 5.10 -1.88
N ARG A 144 -20.97 5.12 -0.67
CA ARG A 144 -19.55 5.36 -0.46
C ARG A 144 -18.91 4.16 0.23
N LEU A 145 -17.75 3.75 -0.26
CA LEU A 145 -16.85 2.90 0.49
C LEU A 145 -15.98 3.77 1.37
N SER A 146 -15.90 3.44 2.66
CA SER A 146 -14.97 4.04 3.60
C SER A 146 -13.92 3.04 3.98
N LEU A 147 -12.66 3.40 3.72
CA LEU A 147 -11.47 2.61 3.98
C LEU A 147 -10.74 3.19 5.18
N PHE A 148 -10.50 2.36 6.19
CA PHE A 148 -9.79 2.72 7.40
C PHE A 148 -8.65 1.75 7.65
N SER A 149 -7.43 2.27 7.83
CA SER A 149 -6.27 1.44 8.18
C SER A 149 -6.24 1.20 9.69
N THR A 150 -6.13 -0.06 10.09
CA THR A 150 -5.80 -0.44 11.46
C THR A 150 -4.30 -0.75 11.56
N THR A 151 -3.89 -1.33 12.69
CA THR A 151 -2.53 -1.82 12.89
C THR A 151 -2.21 -3.05 12.04
N GLU A 152 -3.21 -3.86 11.71
CA GLU A 152 -3.02 -5.19 11.11
C GLU A 152 -3.65 -5.33 9.72
N ASP A 153 -4.71 -4.58 9.46
CA ASP A 153 -5.50 -4.68 8.24
C ASP A 153 -6.05 -3.33 7.79
N VAL A 154 -6.62 -3.32 6.59
CA VAL A 154 -7.45 -2.23 6.09
C VAL A 154 -8.90 -2.72 6.10
N GLN A 155 -9.77 -1.95 6.73
CA GLN A 155 -11.19 -2.23 6.84
C GLN A 155 -11.95 -1.39 5.83
N VAL A 156 -12.86 -2.03 5.10
CA VAL A 156 -13.74 -1.39 4.12
C VAL A 156 -15.18 -1.55 4.58
N SER A 157 -15.90 -0.44 4.68
CA SER A 157 -17.33 -0.41 5.03
C SER A 157 -18.13 0.32 3.96
N VAL A 158 -19.44 0.09 3.92
CA VAL A 158 -20.35 0.71 2.95
C VAL A 158 -21.29 1.66 3.68
N GLN A 159 -21.39 2.88 3.16
CA GLN A 159 -22.16 3.97 3.74
C GLN A 159 -23.06 4.61 2.68
N THR A 160 -24.20 5.14 3.09
CA THR A 160 -25.11 5.93 2.24
C THR A 160 -24.72 7.41 2.24
N ASP A 161 -24.30 7.92 3.40
CA ASP A 161 -23.83 9.28 3.60
C ASP A 161 -22.80 9.35 4.74
N SER A 162 -22.27 10.54 5.02
CA SER A 162 -21.18 10.92 5.93
C SER A 162 -21.23 10.29 7.31
N ASP A 163 -22.42 10.02 7.83
CA ASP A 163 -22.63 9.46 9.16
C ASP A 163 -23.59 8.25 9.16
N GLU A 164 -23.96 7.73 7.99
CA GLU A 164 -24.95 6.66 7.86
C GLU A 164 -24.37 5.43 7.13
N LEU A 165 -24.43 4.29 7.80
CA LEU A 165 -24.09 2.99 7.21
C LEU A 165 -25.21 2.54 6.27
N ALA A 166 -24.83 1.89 5.18
CA ALA A 166 -25.81 1.25 4.30
C ALA A 166 -26.52 0.10 5.03
N SER A 167 -27.71 -0.27 4.55
CA SER A 167 -28.43 -1.41 5.12
C SER A 167 -27.57 -2.67 5.07
N LYS A 168 -27.62 -3.51 6.11
CA LYS A 168 -26.80 -4.73 6.24
C LYS A 168 -26.83 -5.59 4.97
N GLU A 169 -28.01 -5.79 4.39
CA GLU A 169 -28.19 -6.55 3.15
C GLU A 169 -27.48 -5.91 1.94
N THR A 170 -27.61 -4.59 1.78
CA THR A 170 -26.99 -3.87 0.64
C THR A 170 -25.49 -3.82 0.78
N ALA A 171 -25.00 -3.54 1.99
CA ALA A 171 -23.58 -3.51 2.31
C ALA A 171 -22.94 -4.90 2.09
N GLU A 172 -23.60 -5.97 2.52
CA GLU A 172 -23.13 -7.35 2.31
C GLU A 172 -23.05 -7.69 0.82
N LYS A 173 -24.07 -7.32 0.02
CA LYS A 173 -24.05 -7.49 -1.44
C LYS A 173 -22.88 -6.74 -2.09
N ILE A 174 -22.70 -5.47 -1.74
CA ILE A 174 -21.63 -4.63 -2.30
C ILE A 174 -20.25 -5.20 -1.95
N LEU A 175 -20.01 -5.50 -0.67
CA LEU A 175 -18.73 -6.01 -0.21
C LEU A 175 -18.41 -7.40 -0.77
N THR A 176 -19.41 -8.25 -0.96
CA THR A 176 -19.23 -9.58 -1.60
C THR A 176 -18.72 -9.46 -3.03
N VAL A 177 -19.26 -8.52 -3.81
CA VAL A 177 -18.81 -8.28 -5.19
C VAL A 177 -17.42 -7.67 -5.21
N ILE A 178 -17.13 -6.71 -4.32
CA ILE A 178 -15.78 -6.14 -4.19
C ILE A 178 -14.77 -7.21 -3.81
N GLU A 179 -15.08 -8.06 -2.82
CA GLU A 179 -14.23 -9.20 -2.45
C GLU A 179 -13.94 -10.10 -3.65
N SER A 180 -14.97 -10.45 -4.43
CA SER A 180 -14.80 -11.28 -5.63
C SER A 180 -13.89 -10.63 -6.67
N GLU A 181 -13.99 -9.32 -6.88
CA GLU A 181 -13.14 -8.58 -7.83
C GLU A 181 -11.69 -8.38 -7.33
N LEU A 182 -11.46 -8.45 -6.02
CA LEU A 182 -10.13 -8.36 -5.40
C LEU A 182 -9.37 -9.69 -5.42
N ARG A 183 -10.07 -10.82 -5.49
CA ARG A 183 -9.49 -12.18 -5.55
C ARG A 183 -9.19 -12.67 -6.97
N ARG A 184 -9.58 -11.88 -7.97
CA ARG A 184 -9.49 -12.23 -9.39
C ARG A 184 -8.12 -11.91 -9.97
#